data_AF-A0A7J9K1M8-F1
#
_entry.id   AF-A0A7J9K1M8-F1
#
_cell.length_a   1.000
_cell.length_b   1.000
_cell.length_c   1.000
_cell.angle_alpha   90.00
_cell.angle_beta   90.00
_cell.angle_gamma   90.00
#
_symmetry.space_group_name_H-M   'P 1'
#
loop_
_entity.id
_entity.type
_entity.pdbx_description
1 polymer ?
#
loop_
_entity_poly.entity_id
_entity_poly.type
_entity_poly.pdbx_seq_one_letter_code
_entity_poly.pdbx_strand_id
1 'polypeptide(L)'
;MISKLKTECGSQFTNKLEGMFKDIELSKEINESFKQSSQARTKLRSGIEMSVHVLTTGYWPTYPPMDVRLPHELNVYQDIFKEFYLSKYSGRRLMWQNSLGHCVLKADFSKGKKELAVSLFQTVVLMLFNDAQKLSFQDIKDSTGIEDKELRRTLQSLACGKVRVLQKLPKGRDVEDDDSFIFNEGFTAPLYRIKVHLFAISSHGG
;
A
#
# COMPACT_ATOMS: atom_id res chain seq x y z
N MET A 1 -3.06 9.24 27.83
CA MET A 1 -2.77 10.49 27.08
C MET A 1 -4.06 11.18 26.63
N ILE A 2 -4.96 10.51 25.90
CA ILE A 2 -6.27 11.09 25.47
C ILE A 2 -7.13 11.53 26.65
N SER A 3 -7.19 10.73 27.73
CA SER A 3 -7.90 11.12 28.95
C SER A 3 -7.38 12.44 29.55
N LYS A 4 -6.08 12.74 29.45
CA LYS A 4 -5.51 14.01 29.93
C LYS A 4 -5.92 15.16 29.00
N LEU A 5 -5.80 14.98 27.68
CA LEU A 5 -6.27 15.96 26.69
C LEU A 5 -7.78 16.26 26.80
N LYS A 6 -8.59 15.25 27.15
CA LYS A 6 -10.03 15.42 27.38
C LYS A 6 -10.31 16.28 28.61
N THR A 7 -9.55 16.06 29.68
CA THR A 7 -9.65 16.84 30.92
C THR A 7 -9.18 18.29 30.71
N GLU A 8 -8.07 18.49 30.00
CA GLU A 8 -7.45 19.82 29.82
C GLU A 8 -8.11 20.64 28.70
N CYS A 9 -8.58 20.01 27.62
CA CYS A 9 -9.06 20.70 26.40
C CYS A 9 -10.54 20.43 26.08
N GLY A 10 -11.22 19.62 26.90
CA GLY A 10 -12.63 19.28 26.73
C GLY A 10 -12.90 18.11 25.78
N SER A 11 -14.10 17.52 25.91
CA SER A 11 -14.53 16.33 25.16
C SER A 11 -14.72 16.54 23.66
N GLN A 12 -15.02 17.76 23.23
CA GLN A 12 -15.15 18.08 21.81
C GLN A 12 -13.81 17.99 21.07
N PHE A 13 -12.70 18.31 21.74
CA PHE A 13 -11.36 18.26 21.17
C PHE A 13 -10.90 16.82 20.90
N THR A 14 -11.26 15.88 21.78
CA THR A 14 -10.86 14.47 21.66
C THR A 14 -11.82 13.60 20.86
N ASN A 15 -13.02 14.10 20.50
CA ASN A 15 -14.07 13.31 19.87
C ASN A 15 -13.58 12.58 18.60
N LYS A 16 -12.92 13.28 17.68
CA LYS A 16 -12.36 12.66 16.45
C LYS A 16 -11.33 11.59 16.78
N LEU A 17 -10.42 11.85 17.72
CA LEU A 17 -9.40 10.90 18.15
C LEU A 17 -10.04 9.65 18.77
N GLU A 18 -11.00 9.81 19.67
CA GLU A 18 -11.75 8.70 20.27
C GLU A 18 -12.47 7.87 19.18
N GLY A 19 -13.06 8.53 18.17
CA GLY A 19 -13.63 7.89 16.99
C GLY A 19 -12.61 7.07 16.19
N MET A 20 -11.41 7.61 15.97
CA MET A 20 -10.33 6.89 15.28
C MET A 20 -9.93 5.60 16.02
N PHE A 21 -9.81 5.63 17.35
CA PHE A 21 -9.50 4.42 18.13
C PHE A 21 -10.60 3.38 18.04
N LYS A 22 -11.87 3.80 18.13
CA LYS A 22 -13.02 2.91 17.93
C LYS A 22 -13.02 2.25 16.56
N ASP A 23 -12.73 3.01 15.49
CA ASP A 23 -12.66 2.45 14.13
C ASP A 23 -11.56 1.37 14.03
N ILE A 24 -10.42 1.55 14.68
CA ILE A 24 -9.33 0.55 14.71
C ILE A 24 -9.74 -0.72 15.45
N GLU A 25 -10.43 -0.60 16.58
CA GLU A 25 -10.94 -1.75 17.33
C GLU A 25 -12.01 -2.50 16.54
N LEU A 26 -13.01 -1.78 16.02
CA LEU A 26 -14.08 -2.37 15.22
C LEU A 26 -13.54 -3.03 13.94
N SER A 27 -12.50 -2.46 13.34
CA SER A 27 -11.84 -3.07 12.18
C SER A 27 -11.27 -4.46 12.50
N LYS A 28 -10.76 -4.70 13.72
CA LYS A 28 -10.25 -6.03 14.10
C LYS A 28 -11.39 -7.06 14.11
N GLU A 29 -12.52 -6.71 14.73
CA GLU A 29 -13.72 -7.55 14.77
C GLU A 29 -14.26 -7.83 13.36
N ILE A 30 -14.29 -6.81 12.50
CA ILE A 30 -14.71 -6.95 11.09
C ILE A 30 -13.79 -7.93 10.35
N ASN A 31 -12.46 -7.84 10.54
CA ASN A 31 -11.52 -8.74 9.90
C ASN A 31 -11.65 -10.19 10.38
N GLU A 32 -11.82 -10.41 11.68
CA GLU A 32 -12.07 -11.75 12.22
C GLU A 32 -13.35 -12.34 11.66
N SER A 33 -14.41 -11.52 11.59
CA SER A 33 -15.69 -11.91 11.01
C SER A 33 -15.59 -12.19 9.51
N PHE A 34 -14.78 -11.41 8.78
CA PHE A 34 -14.50 -11.63 7.36
C PHE A 34 -13.79 -12.96 7.15
N LYS A 35 -12.71 -13.24 7.89
CA LYS A 35 -11.95 -14.50 7.82
C LYS A 35 -12.83 -15.74 8.08
N GLN A 36 -13.88 -15.59 8.89
CA GLN A 36 -14.83 -16.68 9.19
C GLN A 36 -16.02 -16.75 8.23
N SER A 37 -16.22 -15.75 7.37
CA SER A 37 -17.35 -15.66 6.45
C SER A 37 -17.31 -16.71 5.34
N SER A 38 -18.48 -17.09 4.82
CA SER A 38 -18.57 -18.00 3.67
C SER A 38 -17.92 -17.39 2.43
N GLN A 39 -18.05 -16.08 2.22
CA GLN A 39 -17.44 -15.35 1.12
C GLN A 39 -15.91 -15.53 1.13
N ALA A 40 -15.26 -15.30 2.28
CA ALA A 40 -13.82 -15.48 2.39
C ALA A 40 -13.40 -16.94 2.18
N ARG A 41 -14.11 -17.90 2.80
CA ARG A 41 -13.74 -19.32 2.74
C ARG A 41 -13.94 -19.97 1.38
N THR A 42 -14.88 -19.48 0.58
CA THR A 42 -15.24 -20.08 -0.72
C THR A 42 -14.63 -19.36 -1.91
N LYS A 43 -14.45 -18.04 -1.82
CA LYS A 43 -14.02 -17.21 -2.96
C LYS A 43 -12.54 -16.82 -2.91
N LEU A 44 -11.89 -16.80 -1.73
CA LEU A 44 -10.47 -16.44 -1.64
C LEU A 44 -9.56 -17.64 -1.89
N ARG A 45 -8.47 -17.39 -2.61
CA ARG A 45 -7.40 -18.37 -2.79
C ARG A 45 -6.60 -18.51 -1.50
N SER A 46 -6.02 -19.68 -1.27
CA SER A 46 -5.05 -19.88 -0.19
C SER A 46 -3.75 -19.14 -0.50
N GLY A 47 -3.09 -18.59 0.53
CA GLY A 47 -1.73 -18.05 0.43
C GLY A 47 -1.58 -16.53 0.45
N ILE A 48 -2.66 -15.74 0.29
CA ILE A 48 -2.66 -14.29 0.49
C ILE A 48 -3.47 -13.95 1.74
N GLU A 49 -2.83 -13.28 2.71
CA GLU A 49 -3.51 -12.73 3.88
C GLU A 49 -3.90 -11.27 3.62
N MET A 50 -5.16 -10.94 3.91
CA MET A 50 -5.70 -9.58 3.81
C MET A 50 -6.21 -9.12 5.18
N SER A 51 -5.92 -7.86 5.52
CA SER A 51 -6.46 -7.16 6.69
C SER A 51 -6.91 -5.78 6.26
N VAL A 52 -8.14 -5.40 6.59
CA VAL A 52 -8.77 -4.15 6.14
C VAL A 52 -9.12 -3.28 7.33
N HIS A 53 -8.72 -2.01 7.29
CA HIS A 53 -9.18 -1.01 8.25
C HIS A 53 -10.34 -0.22 7.65
N VAL A 54 -11.53 -0.35 8.25
CA VAL A 54 -12.72 0.39 7.85
C VAL A 54 -12.81 1.65 8.70
N LEU A 55 -12.68 2.81 8.07
CA LEU A 55 -12.52 4.09 8.75
C LEU A 55 -13.72 5.00 8.50
N THR A 56 -14.24 5.62 9.56
CA THR A 56 -15.41 6.51 9.48
C THR A 56 -15.00 7.88 8.94
N THR A 57 -15.62 8.30 7.84
CA THR A 57 -15.42 9.65 7.28
C THR A 57 -15.83 10.70 8.31
N GLY A 58 -14.98 11.70 8.55
CA GLY A 58 -15.20 12.78 9.53
C GLY A 58 -14.39 12.65 10.82
N TYR A 59 -13.95 11.43 11.19
CA TYR A 59 -13.00 11.22 12.28
C TYR A 59 -11.54 11.25 11.80
N TRP A 60 -11.28 10.74 10.60
CA TRP A 60 -9.95 10.68 10.01
C TRP A 60 -9.64 11.90 9.14
N PRO A 61 -8.35 12.24 8.92
CA PRO A 61 -7.95 13.23 7.93
C PRO A 61 -8.49 12.88 6.55
N THR A 62 -8.79 13.89 5.74
CA THR A 62 -9.21 13.70 4.36
C THR A 62 -8.00 13.32 3.51
N TYR A 63 -8.08 12.17 2.85
CA TYR A 63 -7.08 11.72 1.87
C TYR A 63 -7.67 11.83 0.47
N PRO A 64 -6.99 12.49 -0.49
CA PRO A 64 -7.47 12.52 -1.86
C PRO A 64 -7.44 11.09 -2.44
N PRO A 65 -8.52 10.63 -3.10
CA PRO A 65 -8.48 9.39 -3.85
C PRO A 65 -7.37 9.45 -4.89
N MET A 66 -6.64 8.34 -5.02
CA MET A 66 -5.60 8.17 -6.04
C MET A 66 -5.98 6.98 -6.89
N ASP A 67 -6.13 7.24 -8.19
CA ASP A 67 -6.39 6.20 -9.18
C ASP A 67 -5.14 5.35 -9.36
N VAL A 68 -5.35 4.03 -9.38
CA VAL A 68 -4.30 3.04 -9.64
C VAL A 68 -4.95 1.78 -10.18
N ARG A 69 -4.31 1.16 -11.16
CA ARG A 69 -4.68 -0.14 -11.72
C ARG A 69 -4.03 -1.22 -10.86
N LEU A 70 -4.84 -1.82 -9.99
CA LEU A 70 -4.37 -2.89 -9.13
C LEU A 70 -4.22 -4.20 -9.92
N PRO A 71 -3.25 -5.06 -9.56
CA PRO A 71 -3.20 -6.44 -10.00
C PRO A 71 -4.54 -7.15 -9.79
N HIS A 72 -4.87 -8.08 -10.68
CA HIS A 72 -6.15 -8.80 -10.66
C HIS A 72 -6.43 -9.43 -9.30
N GLU A 73 -5.41 -10.03 -8.68
CA GLU A 73 -5.51 -10.67 -7.36
C GLU A 73 -5.99 -9.67 -6.29
N LEU A 74 -5.47 -8.44 -6.28
CA LEU A 74 -5.89 -7.45 -5.28
C LEU A 74 -7.32 -6.98 -5.51
N ASN A 75 -7.74 -6.79 -6.77
CA ASN A 75 -9.12 -6.43 -7.10
C ASN A 75 -10.11 -7.49 -6.61
N VAL A 76 -9.82 -8.78 -6.86
CA VAL A 76 -10.66 -9.90 -6.40
C VAL A 76 -10.86 -9.86 -4.89
N TYR A 77 -9.78 -9.63 -4.13
CA TYR A 77 -9.86 -9.55 -2.66
C TYR A 77 -10.64 -8.32 -2.19
N GLN A 78 -10.47 -7.17 -2.84
CA GLN A 78 -11.24 -5.95 -2.53
C GLN A 78 -12.75 -6.15 -2.79
N ASP A 79 -13.12 -6.80 -3.90
CA ASP A 79 -14.51 -7.03 -4.27
C ASP A 79 -15.19 -8.02 -3.31
N ILE A 80 -14.51 -9.11 -2.96
CA ILE A 80 -15.02 -10.10 -2.00
C ILE A 80 -15.22 -9.48 -0.62
N PHE A 81 -14.28 -8.64 -0.17
CA PHE A 81 -14.44 -7.91 1.09
C PHE A 81 -15.61 -6.92 1.03
N LYS A 82 -15.75 -6.20 -0.08
CA LYS A 82 -16.85 -5.23 -0.29
C LYS A 82 -18.21 -5.92 -0.25
N GLU A 83 -18.36 -7.06 -0.92
CA GLU A 83 -19.58 -7.88 -0.89
C GLU A 83 -19.91 -8.32 0.54
N PHE A 84 -18.92 -8.86 1.26
CA PHE A 84 -19.07 -9.23 2.66
C PHE A 84 -19.52 -8.05 3.52
N TYR A 85 -18.86 -6.90 3.40
CA TYR A 85 -19.14 -5.74 4.25
C TYR A 85 -20.54 -5.19 3.98
N LEU A 86 -20.93 -5.02 2.72
CA LEU A 86 -22.24 -4.49 2.35
C LEU A 86 -23.38 -5.45 2.66
N SER A 87 -23.12 -6.77 2.74
CA SER A 87 -24.12 -7.74 3.21
C SER A 87 -24.50 -7.57 4.68
N LYS A 88 -23.59 -7.04 5.50
CA LYS A 88 -23.80 -6.79 6.94
C LYS A 88 -24.20 -5.36 7.27
N TYR A 89 -23.67 -4.39 6.52
CA TYR A 89 -23.85 -2.97 6.79
C TYR A 89 -24.54 -2.29 5.61
N SER A 90 -25.85 -2.49 5.50
CA SER A 90 -26.68 -1.89 4.45
C SER A 90 -26.71 -0.36 4.56
N GLY A 91 -26.86 0.31 3.41
CA GLY A 91 -26.89 1.77 3.33
C GLY A 91 -25.53 2.47 3.44
N ARG A 92 -24.43 1.73 3.58
CA ARG A 92 -23.06 2.30 3.58
C ARG A 92 -22.43 2.27 2.19
N ARG A 93 -21.50 3.20 1.95
CA ARG A 93 -20.65 3.24 0.75
C ARG A 93 -19.20 3.14 1.17
N LEU A 94 -18.48 2.16 0.62
CA LEU A 94 -17.04 2.01 0.81
C LEU A 94 -16.27 2.72 -0.30
N MET A 95 -15.15 3.33 0.07
CA MET A 95 -14.17 3.92 -0.83
C MET A 95 -12.77 3.49 -0.37
N TRP A 96 -12.01 2.86 -1.26
CA TRP A 96 -10.65 2.42 -0.97
C TRP A 96 -9.69 3.61 -1.02
N GLN A 97 -8.81 3.71 -0.01
CA GLN A 97 -7.75 4.72 0.06
C GLN A 97 -6.41 4.06 -0.23
N ASN A 98 -6.09 3.92 -1.53
CA ASN A 98 -4.92 3.19 -2.02
C ASN A 98 -3.58 3.73 -1.50
N SER A 99 -3.50 5.04 -1.26
CA SER A 99 -2.32 5.73 -0.71
C SER A 99 -1.94 5.28 0.70
N LEU A 100 -2.88 4.71 1.46
CA LEU A 100 -2.64 4.17 2.81
C LEU A 100 -2.36 2.66 2.81
N GLY A 101 -2.51 2.01 1.66
CA GLY A 101 -2.29 0.59 1.50
C GLY A 101 -0.81 0.21 1.61
N HIS A 102 -0.55 -0.96 2.17
CA HIS A 102 0.78 -1.56 2.24
C HIS A 102 0.67 -3.08 2.12
N CYS A 103 1.74 -3.72 1.63
CA CYS A 103 1.80 -5.16 1.45
C CYS A 103 3.14 -5.71 1.93
N VAL A 104 3.18 -7.02 2.14
CA VAL A 104 4.43 -7.78 2.29
C VAL A 104 4.53 -8.72 1.09
N LEU A 105 5.54 -8.50 0.25
CA LEU A 105 5.82 -9.33 -0.92
C LEU A 105 6.94 -10.31 -0.62
N LYS A 106 6.77 -11.55 -1.05
CA LYS A 106 7.88 -12.51 -1.10
C LYS A 106 8.55 -12.36 -2.46
N ALA A 107 9.84 -12.05 -2.45
CA ALA A 107 10.64 -11.86 -3.65
C ALA A 107 11.74 -12.91 -3.70
N ASP A 108 11.87 -13.57 -4.85
CA ASP A 108 12.92 -14.53 -5.14
C ASP A 108 14.10 -13.79 -5.80
N PHE A 109 15.23 -13.69 -5.10
CA PHE A 109 16.49 -13.17 -5.63
C PHE A 109 17.50 -14.29 -5.82
N SER A 110 18.54 -14.05 -6.64
CA SER A 110 19.61 -15.03 -6.89
C SER A 110 20.31 -15.53 -5.62
N LYS A 111 20.42 -14.68 -4.60
CA LYS A 111 21.05 -15.02 -3.30
C LYS A 111 20.07 -15.45 -2.21
N GLY A 112 18.83 -15.77 -2.60
CA GLY A 112 17.79 -16.30 -1.71
C GLY A 112 16.56 -15.41 -1.59
N LYS A 113 15.53 -15.96 -0.95
CA LYS A 113 14.23 -15.32 -0.79
C LYS A 113 14.28 -14.18 0.22
N LYS A 114 13.50 -13.14 0.00
CA LYS A 114 13.33 -11.99 0.91
C LYS A 114 11.87 -11.59 1.03
N GLU A 115 11.52 -10.94 2.14
CA GLU A 115 10.23 -10.30 2.33
C GLU A 115 10.36 -8.78 2.25
N LEU A 116 9.64 -8.16 1.31
CA LEU A 116 9.63 -6.73 1.09
C LEU A 116 8.35 -6.15 1.70
N ALA A 117 8.48 -5.38 2.77
CA ALA A 117 7.40 -4.55 3.30
C ALA A 117 7.37 -3.22 2.54
N VAL A 118 6.34 -3.05 1.71
CA VAL A 118 6.23 -2.01 0.69
C VAL A 118 4.86 -1.32 0.73
N SER A 119 4.77 -0.09 0.21
CA SER A 119 3.48 0.57 -0.04
C SER A 119 2.70 -0.12 -1.16
N LEU A 120 1.40 0.16 -1.27
CA LEU A 120 0.59 -0.39 -2.36
C LEU A 120 1.10 0.03 -3.74
N PHE A 121 1.52 1.29 -3.92
CA PHE A 121 2.09 1.74 -5.19
C PHE A 121 3.39 1.01 -5.55
N GLN A 122 4.27 0.81 -4.57
CA GLN A 122 5.47 -0.01 -4.77
C GLN A 122 5.10 -1.46 -5.14
N THR A 123 4.07 -2.04 -4.50
CA THR A 123 3.58 -3.38 -4.84
C THR A 123 3.14 -3.46 -6.29
N VAL A 124 2.28 -2.54 -6.72
CA VAL A 124 1.74 -2.52 -8.08
C VAL A 124 2.87 -2.44 -9.11
N VAL A 125 3.88 -1.59 -8.88
CA VAL A 125 5.06 -1.47 -9.75
C VAL A 125 5.88 -2.75 -9.76
N LEU A 126 6.19 -3.33 -8.59
CA LEU A 126 7.02 -4.54 -8.51
C LEU A 126 6.36 -5.76 -9.15
N MET A 127 5.04 -5.86 -9.09
CA MET A 127 4.29 -6.97 -9.69
C MET A 127 4.41 -7.01 -11.22
N LEU A 128 4.67 -5.88 -11.89
CA LEU A 128 4.88 -5.84 -13.34
C LEU A 128 6.13 -6.62 -13.78
N PHE A 129 7.13 -6.73 -12.90
CA PHE A 129 8.39 -7.41 -13.20
C PHE A 129 8.30 -8.93 -13.13
N ASN A 130 7.13 -9.49 -12.80
CA ASN A 130 6.88 -10.92 -12.97
C ASN A 130 6.75 -11.32 -14.45
N ASP A 131 6.28 -10.40 -15.30
CA ASP A 131 6.01 -10.65 -16.73
C ASP A 131 6.96 -9.88 -17.67
N ALA A 132 7.79 -8.98 -17.13
CA ALA A 132 8.72 -8.17 -17.90
C ALA A 132 10.09 -8.03 -17.22
N GLN A 133 11.16 -8.18 -18.00
CA GLN A 133 12.53 -8.02 -17.50
C GLN A 133 12.97 -6.55 -17.43
N LYS A 134 12.46 -5.72 -18.33
CA LYS A 134 12.78 -4.30 -18.47
C LYS A 134 11.53 -3.53 -18.84
N LEU A 135 11.29 -2.41 -18.16
CA LEU A 135 10.17 -1.50 -18.41
C LEU A 135 10.66 -0.05 -18.41
N SER A 136 10.17 0.77 -19.34
CA SER A 136 10.39 2.22 -19.30
C SER A 136 9.51 2.90 -18.24
N PHE A 137 9.84 4.13 -17.87
CA PHE A 137 8.97 4.96 -17.02
C PHE A 137 7.55 5.04 -17.59
N GLN A 138 7.42 5.24 -18.90
CA GLN A 138 6.13 5.34 -19.59
C GLN A 138 5.34 4.03 -19.56
N ASP A 139 5.98 2.88 -19.77
CA ASP A 139 5.31 1.56 -19.69
C ASP A 139 4.72 1.32 -18.29
N ILE A 140 5.48 1.67 -17.24
CA ILE A 140 5.03 1.53 -15.86
C ILE A 140 3.88 2.50 -15.58
N LYS A 141 3.98 3.74 -16.03
CA LYS A 141 2.92 4.76 -15.88
C LYS A 141 1.61 4.29 -16.53
N ASP A 142 1.68 3.82 -17.76
CA ASP A 142 0.51 3.37 -18.50
C ASP A 142 -0.08 2.09 -17.92
N SER A 143 0.75 1.16 -17.45
CA SER A 143 0.28 -0.10 -16.87
C SER A 143 -0.34 0.09 -15.49
N THR A 144 0.23 0.97 -14.66
CA THR A 144 -0.21 1.17 -13.26
C THR A 144 -1.24 2.29 -13.10
N GLY A 145 -1.30 3.27 -14.02
CA GLY A 145 -2.15 4.45 -13.91
C GLY A 145 -1.78 5.40 -12.76
N ILE A 146 -0.62 5.24 -12.14
CA ILE A 146 -0.17 6.11 -11.04
C ILE A 146 0.23 7.48 -11.59
N GLU A 147 -0.20 8.55 -10.91
CA GLU A 147 0.16 9.92 -11.27
C GLU A 147 1.69 10.11 -11.28
N ASP A 148 2.19 10.88 -12.24
CA ASP A 148 3.60 11.14 -12.50
C ASP A 148 4.43 11.43 -11.24
N LYS A 149 3.98 12.39 -10.42
CA LYS A 149 4.66 12.79 -9.19
C LYS A 149 4.78 11.64 -8.18
N GLU A 150 3.73 10.86 -8.01
CA GLU A 150 3.71 9.72 -7.10
C GLU A 150 4.53 8.55 -7.64
N LEU A 151 4.48 8.33 -8.97
CA LEU A 151 5.23 7.29 -9.64
C LEU A 151 6.74 7.55 -9.55
N ARG A 152 7.20 8.77 -9.79
CA ARG A 152 8.63 9.12 -9.61
C ARG A 152 9.10 8.87 -8.20
N ARG A 153 8.33 9.29 -7.19
CA ARG A 153 8.65 9.03 -5.78
C ARG A 153 8.71 7.53 -5.46
N THR A 154 7.79 6.77 -6.03
CA THR A 154 7.72 5.32 -5.90
C THR A 154 8.95 4.65 -6.53
N LEU A 155 9.29 5.00 -7.77
CA LEU A 155 10.44 4.45 -8.49
C LEU A 155 11.78 4.85 -7.86
N GLN A 156 11.91 6.10 -7.42
CA GLN A 156 13.08 6.56 -6.66
C GLN A 156 13.30 5.64 -5.45
N SER A 157 12.26 5.36 -4.66
CA SER A 157 12.36 4.51 -3.46
C SER A 157 12.78 3.07 -3.75
N LEU A 158 12.45 2.56 -4.93
CA LEU A 158 12.76 1.19 -5.36
C LEU A 158 14.13 1.06 -6.05
N ALA A 159 14.62 2.11 -6.71
CA ALA A 159 15.79 2.03 -7.60
C ALA A 159 16.99 2.91 -7.19
N CYS A 160 16.73 4.08 -6.60
CA CYS A 160 17.77 5.10 -6.35
C CYS A 160 18.27 5.10 -4.90
N GLY A 161 17.50 4.55 -3.97
CA GLY A 161 17.82 4.56 -2.55
C GLY A 161 18.82 3.53 -2.06
N LYS A 162 18.82 3.31 -0.74
CA LYS A 162 19.67 2.30 -0.09
C LYS A 162 19.22 0.89 -0.44
N VAL A 163 17.91 0.68 -0.52
CA VAL A 163 17.31 -0.59 -0.89
C VAL A 163 16.95 -0.52 -2.38
N ARG A 164 17.79 -1.13 -3.22
CA ARG A 164 17.65 -1.09 -4.68
C ARG A 164 17.09 -2.40 -5.21
N VAL A 165 15.79 -2.58 -5.03
CA VAL A 165 15.05 -3.75 -5.55
C VAL A 165 15.02 -3.71 -7.08
N LEU A 166 14.99 -2.51 -7.65
CA LEU A 166 15.12 -2.27 -9.09
C LEU A 166 16.47 -1.60 -9.39
N GLN A 167 16.94 -1.74 -10.63
CA GLN A 167 18.05 -0.93 -11.15
C GLN A 167 17.53 0.04 -12.20
N LYS A 168 17.87 1.32 -12.05
CA LYS A 168 17.56 2.38 -13.02
C LYS A 168 18.64 2.48 -14.10
N LEU A 169 18.22 2.74 -15.33
CA LEU A 169 19.06 2.93 -16.50
C LEU A 169 18.61 4.20 -17.24
N PRO A 170 19.47 5.24 -17.37
CA PRO A 170 20.78 5.39 -16.75
C PRO A 170 20.73 5.48 -15.21
N LYS A 171 21.86 5.19 -14.54
CA LYS A 171 21.96 5.33 -13.09
C LYS A 171 21.94 6.81 -12.72
N GLY A 172 21.14 7.17 -11.71
CA GLY A 172 20.98 8.55 -11.27
C GLY A 172 20.17 8.62 -9.98
N ARG A 173 20.13 9.81 -9.38
CA ARG A 173 19.34 10.08 -8.17
C ARG A 173 17.86 10.29 -8.51
N ASP A 174 17.61 10.98 -9.61
CA ASP A 174 16.29 11.38 -10.05
C ASP A 174 15.75 10.42 -11.11
N VAL A 175 14.43 10.45 -11.32
CA VAL A 175 13.72 9.60 -12.27
C VAL A 175 13.17 10.50 -13.35
N GLU A 176 13.61 10.29 -14.58
CA GLU A 176 13.27 11.01 -15.80
C GLU A 176 12.39 10.16 -16.72
N ASP A 177 11.82 10.76 -17.76
CA ASP A 177 10.83 10.12 -18.66
C ASP A 177 11.43 9.03 -19.55
N ASP A 178 12.71 9.17 -19.89
CA ASP A 178 13.47 8.24 -20.74
C ASP A 178 14.14 7.12 -19.93
N ASP A 179 13.98 7.12 -18.60
CA ASP A 179 14.54 6.09 -17.75
C ASP A 179 13.87 4.73 -17.97
N SER A 180 14.68 3.69 -17.84
CA SER A 180 14.23 2.30 -17.79
C SER A 180 14.61 1.64 -16.47
N PHE A 181 13.82 0.64 -16.09
CA PHE A 181 13.97 -0.10 -14.85
C PHE A 181 14.04 -1.59 -15.14
N ILE A 182 14.92 -2.28 -14.41
CA ILE A 182 15.06 -3.74 -14.44
C ILE A 182 15.01 -4.28 -13.01
N PHE A 183 14.53 -5.51 -12.84
CA PHE A 183 14.59 -6.18 -11.54
C PHE A 183 16.04 -6.46 -11.15
N ASN A 184 16.44 -6.14 -9.92
CA ASN A 184 17.80 -6.34 -9.45
C ASN A 184 18.01 -7.76 -8.91
N GLU A 185 18.21 -8.73 -9.79
CA GLU A 185 18.44 -10.14 -9.39
C GLU A 185 19.63 -10.32 -8.43
N GLY A 186 20.65 -9.47 -8.58
CA GLY A 186 21.86 -9.45 -7.75
C GLY A 186 21.71 -8.71 -6.42
N PHE A 187 20.49 -8.27 -6.07
CA PHE A 187 20.22 -7.55 -4.84
C PHE A 187 20.61 -8.37 -3.60
N THR A 188 21.23 -7.71 -2.63
CA THR A 188 21.63 -8.31 -1.36
C THR A 188 21.24 -7.43 -0.20
N ALA A 189 20.71 -8.04 0.85
CA ALA A 189 20.47 -7.38 2.13
C ALA A 189 20.77 -8.34 3.29
N PRO A 190 21.28 -7.83 4.42
CA PRO A 190 21.61 -8.65 5.59
C PRO A 190 20.34 -9.26 6.22
N LEU A 191 19.23 -8.52 6.21
CA LEU A 191 17.97 -8.96 6.79
C LEU A 191 17.14 -9.76 5.79
N TYR A 192 16.33 -10.70 6.28
CA TYR A 192 15.33 -11.41 5.48
C TYR A 192 14.14 -10.52 5.14
N ARG A 193 13.60 -9.82 6.16
CA ARG A 193 12.52 -8.85 6.00
C ARG A 193 13.08 -7.44 5.87
N ILE A 194 12.70 -6.75 4.81
CA ILE A 194 13.25 -5.47 4.39
C ILE A 194 12.09 -4.50 4.25
N LYS A 195 12.19 -3.34 4.90
CA LYS A 195 11.21 -2.27 4.76
C LYS A 195 11.70 -1.26 3.74
N VAL A 196 10.94 -1.09 2.66
CA VAL A 196 11.23 -0.07 1.65
C VAL A 196 10.45 1.18 2.03
N HIS A 197 11.15 2.15 2.59
CA HIS A 197 10.54 3.43 2.91
C HIS A 197 10.40 4.28 1.66
N LEU A 198 9.24 4.91 1.47
CA LEU A 198 9.12 6.01 0.51
C LEU A 198 10.12 7.10 0.89
N PHE A 199 10.75 7.71 -0.12
CA PHE A 199 11.59 8.87 0.13
C PHE A 199 10.74 9.99 0.70
N ALA A 200 11.05 10.40 1.93
CA ALA A 200 10.67 11.72 2.39
C ALA A 200 11.56 12.70 1.61
N ILE A 201 10.95 13.49 0.72
CA ILE A 201 11.60 14.72 0.29
C ILE A 201 11.70 15.54 1.57
N SER A 202 12.91 15.72 2.09
CA SER A 202 13.17 16.79 3.02
C SER A 202 12.78 18.05 2.29
N SER A 203 11.61 18.62 2.65
CA SER A 203 11.28 19.99 2.29
C SER A 203 12.43 20.84 2.78
N HIS A 204 13.35 21.18 1.88
CA HIS A 204 14.19 22.36 2.06
C HIS A 204 13.19 23.51 1.92
N GLY A 205 12.58 23.86 3.05
CA GLY A 205 11.74 25.03 3.17
C GLY A 205 12.64 26.25 3.24
N GLY A 206 12.22 27.30 2.52
CA GLY A 206 12.56 28.70 2.76
C GLY A 206 13.97 29.09 2.38
#